data_AF-A0A3B9CS16-F1
#
_entry.id   AF-A0A3B9CS16-F1
#
_cell.length_a   1.000
_cell.length_b   1.000
_cell.length_c   1.000
_cell.angle_alpha   90.00
_cell.angle_beta   90.00
_cell.angle_gamma   90.00
#
_symmetry.space_group_name_H-M   'P 1'
#
loop_
_entity.id
_entity.type
_entity.pdbx_description
1 polymer ?
#
loop_
_entity_poly.entity_id
_entity_poly.type
_entity_poly.pdbx_seq_one_letter_code
_entity_poly.pdbx_strand_id
1 'polypeptide(L)'
;MGIQMVDPASGIEAEELQEWLESLEDILHRYGPDRLGELLVHLQERAYQRGVKLPFTANTPYINTIHHSDQQRFPGDLELERRIKSIVRWNAMAMVVRANKNFDGLGGHISTFASSATLYEVAQNHFFRGQTEDVPGDMVYFQGHASPGMYARAFVEGRLSESHLEHFRRELPAGDGLSSYPHPWLMPDFWQFPTVSMGLGPICSIYHARFLRYMEHRGLKDTSQSRVWAFLGDGECDEPESLGALTLASRENLDNLTWVINCNLQRLDGPVRGNGKIIQELEGAFRGAGWNVIKVIWG
;
A
#
# COMPACT_ATOMS: atom_id res chain seq x y z
N MET A 1 -23.59 4.12 -6.67
CA MET A 1 -23.68 4.17 -5.19
C MET A 1 -23.43 5.62 -4.81
N GLY A 2 -24.45 6.29 -4.28
CA GLY A 2 -24.42 7.74 -4.06
C GLY A 2 -23.23 8.15 -3.21
N ILE A 3 -22.55 9.22 -3.63
CA ILE A 3 -21.77 10.06 -2.74
C ILE A 3 -22.68 10.27 -1.53
N GLN A 4 -22.27 9.86 -0.34
CA GLN A 4 -22.88 10.39 0.88
C GLN A 4 -22.50 11.86 0.88
N MET A 5 -23.25 12.67 0.13
CA MET A 5 -23.37 14.08 0.41
C MET A 5 -23.74 14.14 1.88
N VAL A 6 -23.09 15.03 2.62
CA VAL A 6 -23.65 15.52 3.88
C VAL A 6 -25.14 15.72 3.59
N ASP A 7 -26.00 15.02 4.33
CA ASP A 7 -27.46 15.18 4.26
C ASP A 7 -27.71 16.68 4.11
N PRO A 8 -28.34 17.17 3.01
CA PRO A 8 -28.44 18.59 2.72
C PRO A 8 -28.85 19.27 4.00
N ALA A 9 -27.97 20.14 4.51
CA ALA A 9 -28.01 20.66 5.86
C ALA A 9 -29.47 20.89 6.24
N SER A 10 -30.02 20.05 7.12
CA SER A 10 -31.45 20.00 7.40
C SER A 10 -31.84 21.28 8.16
N GLY A 11 -31.93 22.41 7.44
CA GLY A 11 -32.06 23.76 7.98
C GLY A 11 -31.43 24.91 7.16
N ILE A 12 -30.58 24.68 6.16
CA ILE A 12 -30.07 25.75 5.27
C ILE A 12 -30.86 25.72 3.96
N GLU A 13 -31.34 26.88 3.49
CA GLU A 13 -32.06 26.99 2.22
C GLU A 13 -31.15 26.58 1.05
N ALA A 14 -31.71 25.88 0.06
CA ALA A 14 -30.92 25.34 -1.05
C ALA A 14 -30.23 26.43 -1.88
N GLU A 15 -30.87 27.60 -2.02
CA GLU A 15 -30.31 28.77 -2.71
C GLU A 15 -29.10 29.33 -1.94
N GLU A 16 -29.22 29.49 -0.60
CA GLU A 16 -28.12 29.97 0.23
C GLU A 16 -26.92 29.00 0.19
N LEU A 17 -27.16 27.69 0.27
CA LEU A 17 -26.09 26.70 0.13
C LEU A 17 -25.38 26.81 -1.24
N GLN A 18 -26.16 27.03 -2.30
CA GLN A 18 -25.62 27.19 -3.65
C GLN A 18 -24.77 28.45 -3.77
N GLU A 19 -25.19 29.58 -3.21
CA GLU A 19 -24.38 30.81 -3.17
C GLU A 19 -23.04 30.64 -2.44
N TRP A 20 -23.03 29.88 -1.33
CA TRP A 20 -21.80 29.55 -0.62
C TRP A 20 -20.86 28.66 -1.44
N LEU A 21 -21.40 27.68 -2.16
CA LEU A 21 -20.63 26.81 -3.05
C LEU A 21 -20.04 27.58 -4.23
N GLU A 22 -20.83 28.46 -4.85
CA GLU A 22 -20.37 29.32 -5.95
C GLU A 22 -19.29 30.31 -5.48
N SER A 23 -19.43 30.86 -4.27
CA SER A 23 -18.41 31.72 -3.66
C SER A 23 -17.10 30.96 -3.43
N LEU A 24 -17.18 29.69 -3.02
CA LEU A 24 -16.02 28.83 -2.85
C LEU A 24 -15.32 28.57 -4.19
N GLU A 25 -16.08 28.26 -5.25
CA GLU A 25 -15.56 28.06 -6.61
C GLU A 25 -14.93 29.33 -7.18
N ASP A 26 -15.53 30.50 -6.98
CA ASP A 26 -14.97 31.78 -7.43
C ASP A 26 -13.63 32.09 -6.74
N ILE A 27 -13.52 31.84 -5.44
CA ILE A 27 -12.26 32.01 -4.70
C ILE A 27 -11.20 31.04 -5.18
N LEU A 28 -11.57 29.78 -5.42
CA LEU A 28 -10.66 28.78 -6.00
C LEU A 28 -10.14 29.25 -7.35
N HIS A 29 -11.02 29.78 -8.21
CA HIS A 29 -10.66 30.25 -9.55
C HIS A 29 -9.76 31.49 -9.51
N ARG A 30 -10.05 32.47 -8.64
CA ARG A 30 -9.32 33.75 -8.57
C ARG A 30 -8.01 33.67 -7.82
N TYR A 31 -7.95 32.92 -6.73
CA TYR A 31 -6.84 32.96 -5.77
C TYR A 31 -6.12 31.62 -5.60
N GLY A 32 -6.65 30.54 -6.17
CA GLY A 32 -6.04 29.21 -6.12
C GLY A 32 -6.28 28.44 -4.82
N PRO A 33 -5.81 27.17 -4.77
CA PRO A 33 -6.12 26.24 -3.69
C PRO A 33 -5.52 26.64 -2.33
N ASP A 34 -4.31 27.19 -2.31
CA ASP A 34 -3.63 27.57 -1.06
C ASP A 34 -4.42 28.64 -0.30
N ARG A 35 -4.88 29.68 -1.00
CA ARG A 35 -5.68 30.77 -0.42
C ARG A 35 -7.07 30.32 0.00
N LEU A 36 -7.69 29.43 -0.77
CA LEU A 36 -8.95 28.80 -0.34
C LEU A 36 -8.75 28.00 0.95
N GLY A 37 -7.64 27.26 1.07
CA GLY A 37 -7.29 26.54 2.29
C GLY A 37 -7.17 27.44 3.52
N GLU A 38 -6.45 28.56 3.40
CA GLU A 38 -6.34 29.58 4.46
C GLU A 38 -7.72 30.14 4.88
N LEU A 39 -8.59 30.44 3.91
CA LEU A 39 -9.95 30.93 4.19
C LEU A 39 -10.76 29.92 5.00
N LEU A 40 -10.73 28.64 4.61
CA LEU A 40 -11.46 27.59 5.31
C LEU A 40 -10.96 27.42 6.76
N VAL A 41 -9.65 27.55 7.00
CA VAL A 41 -9.07 27.55 8.35
C VAL A 41 -9.63 28.72 9.17
N HIS A 42 -9.63 29.94 8.62
CA HIS A 42 -10.18 31.10 9.33
C HIS A 42 -11.68 30.98 9.61
N LEU A 43 -12.47 30.43 8.69
CA LEU A 43 -13.89 30.16 8.92
C LEU A 43 -14.10 29.12 10.04
N GLN A 44 -13.28 28.07 10.08
CA GLN A 44 -13.33 27.08 11.17
C GLN A 44 -12.94 27.69 12.52
N GLU A 45 -11.84 28.45 12.59
CA GLU A 45 -11.41 29.15 13.80
C GLU A 45 -12.50 30.07 14.33
N ARG A 46 -13.14 30.82 13.42
CA ARG A 46 -14.25 31.71 13.76
C ARG A 46 -15.46 30.96 14.31
N ALA A 47 -15.80 29.82 13.73
CA ALA A 47 -16.87 28.95 14.23
C ALA A 47 -16.55 28.42 15.64
N TYR A 48 -15.31 27.95 15.87
CA TYR A 48 -14.84 27.51 17.19
C TYR A 48 -14.91 28.61 18.24
N GLN A 49 -14.46 29.82 17.93
CA GLN A 49 -14.55 30.97 18.83
C GLN A 49 -16.00 31.35 19.20
N ARG A 50 -16.97 30.95 18.37
CA ARG A 50 -18.41 31.14 18.60
C ARG A 50 -19.07 29.95 19.32
N GLY A 51 -18.29 28.96 19.76
CA GLY A 51 -18.80 27.80 20.48
C GLY A 51 -19.44 26.75 19.56
N VAL A 52 -19.29 26.87 18.24
CA VAL A 52 -19.74 25.83 17.30
C VAL A 52 -18.82 24.62 17.46
N LYS A 53 -19.39 23.47 17.82
CA LYS A 53 -18.67 22.20 17.84
C LYS A 53 -18.54 21.70 16.41
N LEU A 54 -17.38 21.91 15.80
CA LEU A 54 -17.08 21.29 14.52
C LEU A 54 -16.85 19.79 14.70
N PRO A 55 -17.39 18.93 13.82
CA PRO A 55 -17.08 17.52 13.83
C PRO A 55 -15.58 17.34 13.54
N PHE A 56 -14.87 16.66 14.44
CA PHE A 56 -13.50 16.26 14.16
C PHE A 56 -13.51 15.29 12.98
N THR A 57 -12.89 15.70 11.87
CA THR A 57 -12.72 14.84 10.70
C THR A 57 -11.26 14.40 10.63
N ALA A 58 -10.97 13.23 11.17
CA ALA A 58 -9.68 12.57 10.95
C ALA A 58 -9.48 12.19 9.46
N ASN A 59 -10.58 12.20 8.70
CA ASN A 59 -10.71 11.64 7.37
C ASN A 59 -10.96 12.70 6.32
N THR A 60 -10.41 12.47 5.14
CA THR A 60 -10.80 13.20 3.93
C THR A 60 -11.93 12.44 3.20
N PRO A 61 -12.62 13.07 2.23
CA PRO A 61 -13.68 12.42 1.46
C PRO A 61 -13.24 11.10 0.80
N TYR A 62 -14.18 10.20 0.50
CA TYR A 62 -13.90 8.88 -0.07
C TYR A 62 -13.61 8.92 -1.58
N ILE A 63 -12.62 9.72 -1.95
CA ILE A 63 -12.10 9.93 -3.31
C ILE A 63 -10.57 9.78 -3.32
N ASN A 64 -9.98 9.81 -4.51
CA ASN A 64 -8.52 9.81 -4.67
C ASN A 64 -7.90 11.04 -4.01
N THR A 65 -6.76 10.86 -3.34
CA THR A 65 -6.03 11.97 -2.72
C THR A 65 -5.39 12.89 -3.77
N ILE A 66 -4.88 12.32 -4.86
CA ILE A 66 -4.31 13.08 -5.97
C ILE A 66 -5.43 13.36 -6.97
N HIS A 67 -5.70 14.64 -7.22
CA HIS A 67 -6.69 15.05 -8.20
C HIS A 67 -6.22 14.75 -9.63
N HIS A 68 -7.16 14.52 -10.55
CA HIS A 68 -6.83 14.19 -11.95
C HIS A 68 -5.97 15.26 -12.63
N SER A 69 -6.15 16.54 -12.29
CA SER A 69 -5.32 17.64 -12.81
C SER A 69 -3.85 17.57 -12.38
N ASP A 70 -3.58 16.97 -11.22
CA ASP A 70 -2.25 16.91 -10.62
C ASP A 70 -1.54 15.59 -10.94
N GLN A 71 -2.27 14.66 -11.58
CA GLN A 71 -1.76 13.37 -11.98
C GLN A 71 -0.69 13.52 -13.06
N GLN A 72 0.49 12.98 -12.78
CA GLN A 72 1.59 12.96 -13.73
C GLN A 72 1.32 11.98 -14.87
N ARG A 73 1.91 12.24 -16.03
CA ARG A 73 1.86 11.32 -17.16
C ARG A 73 2.53 10.00 -16.77
N PHE A 74 1.84 8.88 -17.02
CA PHE A 74 2.42 7.56 -16.77
C PHE A 74 3.65 7.36 -17.68
N PRO A 75 4.82 6.96 -17.14
CA PRO A 75 6.06 6.93 -17.90
C PRO A 75 6.21 5.70 -18.81
N GLY A 76 5.49 4.62 -18.53
CA GLY A 76 5.63 3.34 -19.24
C GLY A 76 4.64 3.11 -20.38
N ASP A 77 4.79 1.96 -21.04
CA ASP A 77 3.87 1.47 -22.07
C ASP A 77 2.76 0.62 -21.42
N LEU A 78 1.56 1.21 -21.33
CA LEU A 78 0.42 0.56 -20.69
C LEU A 78 -0.03 -0.74 -21.37
N GLU A 79 0.15 -0.88 -22.68
CA GLU A 79 -0.24 -2.10 -23.40
C GLU A 79 0.76 -3.21 -23.12
N LEU A 80 2.06 -2.92 -23.22
CA LEU A 80 3.12 -3.87 -22.93
C LEU A 80 3.08 -4.33 -21.46
N GLU A 81 2.99 -3.39 -20.52
CA GLU A 81 2.92 -3.72 -19.09
C GLU A 81 1.66 -4.51 -18.75
N ARG A 82 0.52 -4.24 -19.39
CA ARG A 82 -0.69 -5.05 -19.22
C ARG A 82 -0.47 -6.49 -19.71
N ARG A 83 0.22 -6.68 -20.84
CA ARG A 83 0.54 -8.02 -21.37
C ARG A 83 1.46 -8.79 -20.42
N ILE A 84 2.54 -8.16 -19.96
CA ILE A 84 3.47 -8.76 -18.99
C ILE A 84 2.74 -9.15 -17.71
N LYS A 85 1.99 -8.22 -17.10
CA LYS A 85 1.18 -8.49 -15.91
C LYS A 85 0.22 -9.66 -16.10
N SER A 86 -0.39 -9.78 -17.29
CA SER A 86 -1.34 -10.86 -17.58
C SER A 86 -0.65 -12.22 -17.62
N ILE A 87 0.57 -12.30 -18.17
CA ILE A 87 1.41 -13.51 -18.16
C ILE A 87 1.80 -13.87 -16.73
N VAL A 88 2.28 -12.89 -15.94
CA VAL A 88 2.66 -13.10 -14.54
C VAL A 88 1.47 -13.60 -13.72
N ARG A 89 0.30 -12.97 -13.87
CA ARG A 89 -0.93 -13.38 -13.17
C ARG A 89 -1.38 -14.79 -13.58
N TRP A 90 -1.29 -15.13 -14.86
CA TRP A 90 -1.58 -16.48 -15.36
C TRP A 90 -0.66 -17.51 -14.73
N ASN A 91 0.66 -17.29 -14.77
CA ASN A 91 1.65 -18.22 -14.23
C ASN A 91 1.49 -18.41 -12.71
N ALA A 92 1.20 -17.34 -11.97
CA ALA A 92 0.95 -17.41 -10.53
C ALA A 92 -0.26 -18.29 -10.20
N MET A 93 -1.37 -18.11 -10.91
CA MET A 93 -2.56 -18.95 -10.77
C MET A 93 -2.29 -20.40 -11.19
N ALA A 94 -1.69 -20.60 -12.36
CA ALA A 94 -1.42 -21.93 -12.92
C ALA A 94 -0.51 -22.76 -12.01
N MET A 95 0.51 -22.15 -11.42
CA MET A 95 1.39 -22.80 -10.44
C MET A 95 0.61 -23.32 -9.22
N VAL A 96 -0.24 -22.50 -8.61
CA VAL A 96 -1.05 -22.90 -7.44
C VAL A 96 -2.06 -23.98 -7.82
N VAL A 97 -2.76 -23.83 -8.94
CA VAL A 97 -3.75 -24.82 -9.41
C VAL A 97 -3.08 -26.16 -9.72
N ARG A 98 -1.93 -26.16 -10.40
CA ARG A 98 -1.17 -27.38 -10.71
C ARG A 98 -0.73 -28.10 -9.44
N ALA A 99 -0.21 -27.36 -8.45
CA ALA A 99 0.20 -27.94 -7.18
C ALA A 99 -0.96 -28.68 -6.48
N ASN A 100 -2.13 -28.04 -6.37
CA ASN A 100 -3.31 -28.62 -5.72
C ASN A 100 -4.02 -29.70 -6.56
N LYS A 101 -3.79 -29.74 -7.88
CA LYS A 101 -4.30 -30.82 -8.73
C LYS A 101 -3.50 -32.12 -8.56
N ASN A 102 -2.19 -32.00 -8.33
CA ASN A 102 -1.29 -33.15 -8.29
C ASN A 102 -1.04 -33.66 -6.86
N PHE A 103 -1.22 -32.81 -5.85
CA PHE A 103 -0.95 -33.11 -4.45
C PHE A 103 -2.02 -32.52 -3.54
N ASP A 104 -2.63 -33.38 -2.72
CA ASP A 104 -3.63 -32.96 -1.76
C ASP A 104 -3.01 -32.15 -0.62
N GLY A 105 -3.68 -31.07 -0.22
CA GLY A 105 -3.34 -30.32 1.00
C GLY A 105 -2.15 -29.36 0.90
N LEU A 106 -1.52 -29.17 -0.27
CA LEU A 106 -0.44 -28.17 -0.41
C LEU A 106 -0.91 -26.74 -0.19
N GLY A 107 -2.11 -26.40 -0.66
CA GLY A 107 -2.68 -25.05 -0.58
C GLY A 107 -1.98 -24.03 -1.48
N GLY A 108 -2.10 -22.75 -1.13
CA GLY A 108 -1.58 -21.62 -1.91
C GLY A 108 -2.68 -20.61 -2.24
N HIS A 109 -2.33 -19.33 -2.26
CA HIS A 109 -3.29 -18.23 -2.40
C HIS A 109 -3.24 -17.66 -3.82
N ILE A 110 -4.41 -17.46 -4.43
CA ILE A 110 -4.54 -16.89 -5.78
C ILE A 110 -5.08 -15.45 -5.71
N SER A 111 -6.08 -15.22 -4.86
CA SER A 111 -6.81 -13.95 -4.74
C SER A 111 -5.93 -12.79 -4.24
N THR A 112 -5.07 -13.04 -3.25
CA THR A 112 -4.19 -12.03 -2.67
C THR A 112 -3.32 -11.36 -3.73
N PHE A 113 -2.58 -12.15 -4.53
CA PHE A 113 -1.78 -11.60 -5.62
C PHE A 113 -2.66 -11.00 -6.72
N ALA A 114 -3.79 -11.63 -7.08
CA ALA A 114 -4.66 -11.10 -8.13
C ALA A 114 -5.18 -9.67 -7.82
N SER A 115 -5.48 -9.37 -6.55
CA SER A 115 -5.92 -8.03 -6.12
C SER A 115 -4.80 -6.98 -6.10
N SER A 116 -3.55 -7.40 -5.85
CA SER A 116 -2.38 -6.52 -5.72
C SER A 116 -1.45 -6.52 -6.93
N ALA A 117 -1.73 -7.32 -7.97
CA ALA A 117 -0.82 -7.53 -9.09
C ALA A 117 -0.41 -6.23 -9.80
N THR A 118 -1.35 -5.30 -9.99
CA THR A 118 -1.04 -4.01 -10.61
C THR A 118 -0.15 -3.13 -9.71
N LEU A 119 -0.33 -3.19 -8.38
CA LEU A 119 0.52 -2.45 -7.43
C LEU A 119 1.96 -2.93 -7.51
N TYR A 120 2.17 -4.26 -7.50
CA TYR A 120 3.50 -4.84 -7.65
C TYR A 120 4.10 -4.59 -9.03
N GLU A 121 3.32 -4.68 -10.11
CA GLU A 121 3.81 -4.46 -11.48
C GLU A 121 4.32 -3.02 -11.66
N VAL A 122 3.54 -2.03 -11.22
CA VAL A 122 3.95 -0.62 -11.28
C VAL A 122 5.21 -0.40 -10.43
N ALA A 123 5.25 -0.98 -9.22
CA ALA A 123 6.40 -0.87 -8.34
C ALA A 123 7.67 -1.50 -8.97
N GLN A 124 7.57 -2.68 -9.56
CA GLN A 124 8.69 -3.38 -10.18
C GLN A 124 9.20 -2.71 -11.46
N ASN A 125 8.32 -2.11 -12.27
CA ASN A 125 8.74 -1.44 -13.51
C ASN A 125 9.32 -0.04 -13.25
N HIS A 126 8.85 0.68 -12.22
CA HIS A 126 9.10 2.13 -12.10
C HIS A 126 9.67 2.61 -10.76
N PHE A 127 9.69 1.77 -9.72
CA PHE A 127 10.06 2.23 -8.37
C PHE A 127 11.15 1.40 -7.70
N PHE A 128 11.01 0.08 -7.65
CA PHE A 128 11.91 -0.77 -6.90
C PHE A 128 13.32 -0.75 -7.48
N ARG A 129 14.28 -0.47 -6.61
CA ARG A 129 15.70 -0.50 -6.95
C ARG A 129 16.35 -1.80 -6.49
N GLY A 130 16.89 -2.56 -7.44
CA GLY A 130 17.72 -3.72 -7.13
C GLY A 130 19.06 -3.32 -6.50
N GLN A 131 19.66 -4.24 -5.75
CA GLN A 131 21.02 -4.08 -5.22
C GLN A 131 22.03 -4.07 -6.37
N THR A 132 23.01 -3.17 -6.30
CA THR A 132 24.17 -3.08 -7.20
C THR A 132 25.44 -2.93 -6.37
N GLU A 133 26.62 -2.81 -7.00
CA GLU A 133 27.87 -2.57 -6.28
C GLU A 133 27.85 -1.24 -5.50
N ASP A 134 27.27 -0.20 -6.11
CA ASP A 134 27.25 1.16 -5.54
C ASP A 134 26.03 1.45 -4.67
N VAL A 135 24.95 0.67 -4.84
CA VAL A 135 23.65 0.99 -4.22
C VAL A 135 23.12 -0.21 -3.44
N PRO A 136 22.75 -0.04 -2.16
CA PRO A 136 22.26 -1.15 -1.35
C PRO A 136 20.94 -1.75 -1.85
N GLY A 137 20.21 -1.02 -2.70
CA GLY A 137 18.87 -1.40 -3.17
C GLY A 137 17.76 -1.05 -2.18
N ASP A 138 16.54 -1.35 -2.56
CA ASP A 138 15.35 -1.19 -1.73
C ASP A 138 15.05 -2.43 -0.91
N MET A 139 14.52 -2.22 0.30
CA MET A 139 14.11 -3.27 1.22
C MET A 139 12.61 -3.50 1.08
N VAL A 140 12.22 -4.53 0.34
CA VAL A 140 10.81 -4.79 0.02
C VAL A 140 10.25 -5.94 0.86
N TYR A 141 9.37 -5.61 1.80
CA TYR A 141 8.58 -6.55 2.59
C TYR A 141 7.35 -6.95 1.77
N PHE A 142 7.52 -7.95 0.91
CA PHE A 142 6.44 -8.54 0.12
C PHE A 142 5.39 -9.20 1.02
N GLN A 143 4.12 -9.07 0.69
CA GLN A 143 3.06 -9.79 1.40
C GLN A 143 3.24 -11.30 1.21
N GLY A 144 3.32 -12.07 2.31
CA GLY A 144 3.68 -13.48 2.25
C GLY A 144 2.80 -14.30 1.30
N HIS A 145 1.47 -14.15 1.41
CA HIS A 145 0.50 -14.86 0.57
C HIS A 145 0.53 -14.44 -0.92
N ALA A 146 1.24 -13.36 -1.28
CA ALA A 146 1.46 -12.95 -2.66
C ALA A 146 2.71 -13.60 -3.29
N SER A 147 3.41 -14.50 -2.58
CA SER A 147 4.61 -15.21 -3.07
C SER A 147 4.43 -15.85 -4.46
N PRO A 148 3.25 -16.41 -4.85
CA PRO A 148 3.12 -16.98 -6.19
C PRO A 148 3.33 -15.98 -7.32
N GLY A 149 2.97 -14.71 -7.10
CA GLY A 149 3.19 -13.64 -8.06
C GLY A 149 4.66 -13.30 -8.25
N MET A 150 5.44 -13.30 -7.16
CA MET A 150 6.87 -13.01 -7.21
C MET A 150 7.64 -14.12 -7.91
N TYR A 151 7.27 -15.39 -7.69
CA TYR A 151 7.84 -16.52 -8.43
C TYR A 151 7.45 -16.47 -9.91
N ALA A 152 6.19 -16.15 -10.22
CA ALA A 152 5.74 -16.02 -11.61
C ALA A 152 6.49 -14.92 -12.37
N ARG A 153 6.74 -13.77 -11.72
CA ARG A 153 7.58 -12.70 -12.29
C ARG A 153 9.02 -13.17 -12.48
N ALA A 154 9.62 -13.78 -11.45
CA ALA A 154 10.99 -14.30 -11.52
C ALA A 154 11.18 -15.36 -12.62
N PHE A 155 10.17 -16.18 -12.89
CA PHE A 155 10.16 -17.11 -14.02
C PHE A 155 10.15 -16.39 -15.37
N VAL A 156 9.32 -15.35 -15.53
CA VAL A 156 9.29 -14.53 -16.76
C VAL A 156 10.62 -13.79 -16.96
N GLU A 157 11.29 -13.41 -15.88
CA GLU A 157 12.63 -12.81 -15.88
C GLU A 157 13.76 -13.83 -16.13
N GLY A 158 13.45 -15.12 -16.24
CA GLY A 158 14.45 -16.18 -16.43
C GLY A 158 15.27 -16.54 -15.19
N ARG A 159 14.90 -16.03 -14.00
CA ARG A 159 15.57 -16.34 -12.73
C ARG A 159 15.13 -17.66 -12.11
N LEU A 160 13.96 -18.18 -12.51
CA LEU A 160 13.45 -19.48 -12.11
C LEU A 160 13.14 -20.32 -13.35
N SER A 161 13.37 -21.63 -13.25
CA SER A 161 12.99 -22.61 -14.27
C SER A 161 11.54 -23.07 -14.10
N GLU A 162 11.01 -23.75 -15.11
CA GLU A 162 9.70 -24.41 -15.04
C GLU A 162 9.66 -25.48 -13.92
N SER A 163 10.78 -26.18 -13.71
CA SER A 163 10.91 -27.18 -12.65
C SER A 163 10.72 -26.58 -11.26
N HIS A 164 11.24 -25.37 -10.99
CA HIS A 164 10.98 -24.70 -9.72
C HIS A 164 9.47 -24.47 -9.49
N LEU A 165 8.76 -23.99 -10.52
CA LEU A 165 7.31 -23.78 -10.44
C LEU A 165 6.54 -25.11 -10.26
N GLU A 166 7.08 -26.24 -10.74
CA GLU A 166 6.47 -27.58 -10.57
C GLU A 166 6.57 -28.07 -9.13
N HIS A 167 7.58 -27.59 -8.42
CA HIS A 167 7.91 -27.92 -7.04
C HIS A 167 7.49 -26.81 -6.06
N PHE A 168 6.51 -25.97 -6.43
CA PHE A 168 5.94 -25.01 -5.50
C PHE A 168 5.38 -25.71 -4.24
N ARG A 169 5.82 -25.25 -3.06
CA ARG A 169 5.55 -25.85 -1.73
C ARG A 169 6.10 -27.26 -1.54
N ARG A 170 7.02 -27.69 -2.39
CA ARG A 170 7.68 -29.01 -2.32
C ARG A 170 9.19 -28.84 -2.39
N GLU A 171 9.80 -28.65 -1.22
CA GLU A 171 11.20 -28.22 -1.10
C GLU A 171 12.17 -29.35 -0.76
N LEU A 172 11.73 -30.61 -0.82
CA LEU A 172 12.56 -31.78 -0.54
C LEU A 172 12.70 -32.67 -1.79
N PRO A 173 13.94 -33.03 -2.19
CA PRO A 173 15.22 -32.58 -1.60
C PRO A 173 15.45 -31.07 -1.79
N ALA A 174 16.29 -30.48 -0.93
CA ALA A 174 16.56 -29.04 -0.95
C ALA A 174 17.18 -28.59 -2.28
N GLY A 175 16.78 -27.42 -2.76
CA GLY A 175 17.32 -26.77 -3.96
C GLY A 175 16.42 -26.84 -5.20
N ASP A 176 15.47 -27.77 -5.25
CA ASP A 176 14.63 -27.97 -6.45
C ASP A 176 13.24 -27.30 -6.36
N GLY A 177 12.84 -26.87 -5.16
CA GLY A 177 11.50 -26.36 -4.86
C GLY A 177 11.42 -24.89 -4.51
N LEU A 178 10.18 -24.39 -4.41
CA LEU A 178 9.89 -23.02 -3.99
C LEU A 178 9.18 -23.02 -2.64
N SER A 179 9.67 -22.20 -1.72
CA SER A 179 9.03 -22.01 -0.42
C SER A 179 7.61 -21.49 -0.53
N SER A 180 6.78 -21.86 0.43
CA SER A 180 5.40 -21.36 0.50
C SER A 180 5.32 -19.84 0.60
N TYR A 181 6.25 -19.22 1.34
CA TYR A 181 6.29 -17.80 1.68
C TYR A 181 7.76 -17.30 1.73
N PRO A 182 7.99 -15.99 1.96
CA PRO A 182 9.33 -15.44 2.12
C PRO A 182 10.10 -16.06 3.30
N HIS A 183 10.93 -17.06 3.02
CA HIS A 183 11.75 -17.75 4.01
C HIS A 183 13.22 -17.72 3.58
N PRO A 184 13.99 -16.71 4.02
CA PRO A 184 15.42 -16.59 3.68
C PRO A 184 16.25 -17.81 4.10
N TRP A 185 15.86 -18.51 5.17
CA TRP A 185 16.53 -19.75 5.57
C TRP A 185 16.38 -20.88 4.53
N LEU A 186 15.23 -20.96 3.87
CA LEU A 186 14.91 -22.00 2.89
C LEU A 186 15.37 -21.62 1.47
N MET A 187 15.32 -20.33 1.14
CA MET A 187 15.76 -19.77 -0.14
C MET A 187 16.67 -18.53 0.08
N PRO A 188 17.92 -18.74 0.50
CA PRO A 188 18.84 -17.64 0.91
C PRO A 188 19.21 -16.71 -0.23
N ASP A 189 19.19 -17.19 -1.48
CA ASP A 189 19.54 -16.41 -2.66
C ASP A 189 18.30 -15.78 -3.34
N PHE A 190 17.13 -15.82 -2.70
CA PHE A 190 15.89 -15.28 -3.26
C PHE A 190 15.12 -14.38 -2.27
N TRP A 191 14.83 -14.88 -1.07
CA TRP A 191 14.03 -14.13 -0.08
C TRP A 191 14.91 -13.40 0.93
N GLN A 192 14.49 -12.19 1.32
CA GLN A 192 15.23 -11.36 2.27
C GLN A 192 14.49 -11.17 3.61
N PHE A 193 13.18 -10.95 3.60
CA PHE A 193 12.40 -10.58 4.79
C PHE A 193 11.19 -11.50 4.99
N PRO A 194 11.08 -12.21 6.13
CA PRO A 194 9.92 -13.04 6.41
C PRO A 194 8.72 -12.20 6.86
N THR A 195 7.57 -12.41 6.21
CA THR A 195 6.37 -11.54 6.37
C THR A 195 5.07 -12.30 6.55
N VAL A 196 5.06 -13.63 6.44
CA VAL A 196 3.78 -14.39 6.50
C VAL A 196 3.17 -14.44 7.90
N SER A 197 3.99 -14.29 8.96
CA SER A 197 3.48 -13.99 10.29
C SER A 197 3.05 -12.52 10.31
N MET A 198 1.75 -12.29 10.10
CA MET A 198 1.14 -10.96 10.01
C MET A 198 1.51 -10.09 11.23
N GLY A 199 1.59 -8.78 11.03
CA GLY A 199 1.99 -7.83 12.07
C GLY A 199 3.50 -7.63 12.21
N LEU A 200 4.31 -8.67 12.02
CA LEU A 200 5.78 -8.55 12.14
C LEU A 200 6.40 -7.76 11.00
N GLY A 201 5.95 -7.96 9.76
CA GLY A 201 6.39 -7.21 8.59
C GLY A 201 6.31 -5.68 8.79
N PRO A 202 5.13 -5.13 9.11
CA PRO A 202 4.97 -3.69 9.33
C PRO A 202 5.89 -3.13 10.42
N ILE A 203 5.88 -3.68 11.64
CA ILE A 203 6.73 -3.15 12.72
C ILE A 203 8.22 -3.25 12.37
N CYS A 204 8.67 -4.38 11.80
CA CYS A 204 10.05 -4.54 11.36
C CYS A 204 10.42 -3.52 10.28
N SER A 205 9.53 -3.20 9.34
CA SER A 205 9.79 -2.21 8.29
C SER A 205 10.06 -0.80 8.85
N ILE A 206 9.35 -0.39 9.91
CA ILE A 206 9.59 0.89 10.61
C ILE A 206 11.00 0.91 11.21
N TYR A 207 11.36 -0.12 11.96
CA TYR A 207 12.67 -0.20 12.59
C TYR A 207 13.79 -0.36 11.55
N HIS A 208 13.53 -1.03 10.42
CA HIS A 208 14.50 -1.14 9.33
C HIS A 208 14.74 0.23 8.68
N ALA A 209 13.68 0.99 8.37
CA ALA A 209 13.82 2.34 7.82
C ALA A 209 14.62 3.26 8.76
N ARG A 210 14.34 3.19 10.07
CA ARG A 210 15.12 3.87 11.10
C ARG A 210 16.57 3.40 11.15
N PHE A 211 16.82 2.11 11.00
CA PHE A 211 18.17 1.56 11.02
C PHE A 211 19.00 2.01 9.80
N LEU A 212 18.38 2.14 8.62
CA LEU A 212 19.05 2.74 7.46
C LEU A 212 19.47 4.18 7.77
N ARG A 213 18.57 5.01 8.30
CA ARG A 213 18.91 6.38 8.74
C ARG A 213 20.02 6.40 9.79
N TYR A 214 20.02 5.46 10.72
CA TYR A 214 21.11 5.31 11.68
C TYR A 214 22.45 5.00 11.00
N MET A 215 22.49 4.09 10.03
CA MET A 215 23.71 3.73 9.30
C MET A 215 24.30 4.92 8.54
N GLU A 216 23.43 5.69 7.88
CA GLU A 216 23.78 6.94 7.17
C GLU A 216 24.31 8.00 8.14
N HIS A 217 23.56 8.33 9.20
CA HIS A 217 23.94 9.35 10.18
C HIS A 217 25.23 8.99 10.94
N ARG A 218 25.53 7.70 11.08
CA ARG A 218 26.77 7.22 11.71
C ARG A 218 27.95 7.13 10.74
N GLY A 219 27.74 7.41 9.46
CA GLY A 219 28.77 7.30 8.43
C GLY A 219 29.26 5.86 8.21
N LEU A 220 28.44 4.86 8.55
CA LEU A 220 28.81 3.44 8.41
C LEU A 220 28.53 2.91 7.00
N LYS A 221 27.49 3.42 6.35
CA LYS A 221 27.10 3.08 4.98
C LYS A 221 26.19 4.18 4.43
N ASP A 222 26.41 4.59 3.18
CA ASP A 222 25.46 5.46 2.50
C ASP A 222 24.20 4.66 2.14
N THR A 223 23.08 5.02 2.76
CA THR A 223 21.76 4.45 2.50
C THR A 223 20.77 5.52 2.07
N SER A 224 21.23 6.71 1.68
CA SER A 224 20.39 7.86 1.29
C SER A 224 19.47 7.53 0.10
N GLN A 225 19.90 6.57 -0.73
CA GLN A 225 19.21 6.10 -1.93
C GLN A 225 18.40 4.82 -1.71
N SER A 226 18.34 4.29 -0.48
CA SER A 226 17.59 3.07 -0.15
C SER A 226 16.25 3.41 0.48
N ARG A 227 15.19 2.76 0.00
CA ARG A 227 13.85 2.86 0.58
C ARG A 227 13.42 1.54 1.20
N VAL A 228 12.49 1.63 2.15
CA VAL A 228 11.79 0.48 2.72
C VAL A 228 10.34 0.52 2.24
N TRP A 229 9.91 -0.57 1.62
CA TRP A 229 8.54 -0.76 1.15
C TRP A 229 7.89 -1.89 1.93
N ALA A 230 6.71 -1.64 2.53
CA ALA A 230 5.94 -2.68 3.21
C ALA A 230 4.59 -2.88 2.53
N PHE A 231 4.35 -4.09 2.02
CA PHE A 231 3.09 -4.46 1.40
C PHE A 231 2.24 -5.23 2.38
N LEU A 232 1.09 -4.66 2.74
CA LEU A 232 0.23 -5.13 3.82
C LEU A 232 -1.17 -5.45 3.31
N GLY A 233 -1.87 -6.34 3.99
CA GLY A 233 -3.32 -6.46 3.88
C GLY A 233 -4.03 -5.48 4.80
N ASP A 234 -5.20 -5.01 4.43
CA ASP A 234 -6.08 -4.29 5.36
C ASP A 234 -6.50 -5.16 6.55
N GLY A 235 -6.74 -6.46 6.35
CA GLY A 235 -6.99 -7.41 7.43
C GLY A 235 -5.78 -7.66 8.35
N GLU A 236 -4.55 -7.56 7.82
CA GLU A 236 -3.31 -7.66 8.63
C GLU A 236 -3.13 -6.45 9.55
N CYS A 237 -3.76 -5.32 9.24
CA CYS A 237 -3.72 -4.13 10.08
C CYS A 237 -4.52 -4.26 11.39
N ASP A 238 -5.27 -5.36 11.58
CA ASP A 238 -5.90 -5.69 12.87
C ASP A 238 -4.88 -6.20 13.90
N GLU A 239 -3.68 -6.66 13.48
CA GLU A 239 -2.63 -7.08 14.41
C GLU A 239 -2.09 -5.88 15.20
N PRO A 240 -1.94 -5.98 16.55
CA PRO A 240 -1.42 -4.89 17.37
C PRO A 240 -0.07 -4.35 16.90
N GLU A 241 0.81 -5.24 16.43
CA GLU A 241 2.13 -4.93 15.91
C GLU A 241 2.06 -4.08 14.64
N SER A 242 1.02 -4.25 13.81
CA SER A 242 0.85 -3.49 12.57
C SER A 242 0.67 -2.00 12.83
N LEU A 243 -0.11 -1.59 13.84
CA LEU A 243 -0.40 -0.18 14.08
C LEU A 243 0.26 0.40 15.33
N GLY A 244 0.77 -0.45 16.23
CA GLY A 244 1.29 -0.06 17.54
C GLY A 244 2.53 0.84 17.51
N ALA A 245 3.25 0.88 16.39
CA ALA A 245 4.49 1.65 16.23
C ALA A 245 4.40 2.81 15.22
N LEU A 246 3.21 3.17 14.72
CA LEU A 246 3.07 4.21 13.67
C LEU A 246 3.72 5.55 14.06
N THR A 247 3.58 5.96 15.32
CA THR A 247 4.12 7.25 15.79
C THR A 247 5.65 7.31 15.80
N LEU A 248 6.34 6.16 15.83
CA LEU A 248 7.80 6.11 15.74
C LEU A 248 8.29 6.63 14.38
N ALA A 249 7.61 6.27 13.29
CA ALA A 249 8.01 6.69 11.95
C ALA A 249 7.97 8.22 11.82
N SER A 250 6.93 8.85 12.34
CA SER A 250 6.79 10.31 12.34
C SER A 250 7.78 11.00 13.28
N ARG A 251 8.01 10.44 14.48
CA ARG A 251 8.98 10.99 15.44
C ARG A 251 10.41 11.00 14.90
N GLU A 252 10.76 9.99 14.12
CA GLU A 252 12.11 9.84 13.53
C GLU A 252 12.17 10.40 12.09
N ASN A 253 11.08 11.02 11.58
CA ASN A 253 10.95 11.57 10.23
C ASN A 253 11.37 10.57 9.13
N LEU A 254 10.83 9.35 9.17
CA LEU A 254 11.17 8.26 8.24
C LEU A 254 10.51 8.44 6.86
N ASP A 255 10.99 9.42 6.10
CA ASP A 255 10.63 9.68 4.69
C ASP A 255 11.18 8.63 3.70
N ASN A 256 12.01 7.70 4.18
CA ASN A 256 12.50 6.54 3.44
C ASN A 256 11.60 5.29 3.61
N LEU A 257 10.46 5.41 4.29
CA LEU A 257 9.49 4.33 4.48
C LEU A 257 8.22 4.58 3.66
N THR A 258 7.72 3.55 2.99
CA THR A 258 6.42 3.59 2.31
C THR A 258 5.62 2.32 2.58
N TRP A 259 4.41 2.48 3.09
CA TRP A 259 3.46 1.39 3.29
C TRP A 259 2.44 1.38 2.17
N VAL A 260 2.24 0.20 1.58
CA VAL A 260 1.25 -0.06 0.53
C VAL A 260 0.24 -1.04 1.10
N ILE A 261 -0.89 -0.52 1.58
CA ILE A 261 -1.95 -1.33 2.16
C ILE A 261 -2.96 -1.68 1.07
N ASN A 262 -3.06 -2.97 0.75
CA ASN A 262 -4.04 -3.47 -0.20
C ASN A 262 -5.41 -3.60 0.47
N CYS A 263 -6.22 -2.56 0.33
CA CYS A 263 -7.58 -2.50 0.86
C CYS A 263 -8.59 -3.18 -0.06
N ASN A 264 -8.57 -4.51 -0.11
CA ASN A 264 -9.58 -5.29 -0.82
C ASN A 264 -10.89 -5.46 -0.02
N LEU A 265 -10.95 -4.88 1.18
CA LEU A 265 -12.07 -4.84 2.12
C LEU A 265 -12.37 -6.18 2.80
N GLN A 266 -11.54 -7.19 2.59
CA GLN A 266 -11.78 -8.58 2.99
C GLN A 266 -10.58 -9.19 3.72
N ARG A 267 -10.88 -10.04 4.70
CA ARG A 267 -9.99 -11.03 5.29
C ARG A 267 -10.46 -12.44 4.88
N LEU A 268 -9.76 -13.47 5.36
CA LEU A 268 -10.01 -14.86 4.95
C LEU A 268 -11.48 -15.29 5.11
N ASP A 269 -12.11 -14.92 6.23
CA ASP A 269 -13.45 -15.37 6.60
C ASP A 269 -14.55 -14.30 6.43
N GLY A 270 -14.29 -13.21 5.69
CA GLY A 270 -15.29 -12.17 5.43
C GLY A 270 -14.74 -10.74 5.40
N PRO A 271 -15.59 -9.70 5.43
CA PRO A 271 -15.13 -8.32 5.40
C PRO A 271 -14.35 -7.94 6.66
N VAL A 272 -13.35 -7.06 6.53
CA VAL A 272 -12.58 -6.54 7.68
C VAL A 272 -13.46 -5.69 8.59
N ARG A 273 -14.27 -4.81 7.98
CA ARG A 273 -15.27 -3.96 8.65
C ARG A 273 -16.57 -3.95 7.86
N GLY A 274 -17.46 -4.91 8.09
CA GLY A 274 -18.73 -5.01 7.33
C GLY A 274 -19.67 -3.81 7.50
N ASN A 275 -19.70 -3.19 8.69
CA ASN A 275 -20.56 -2.04 9.02
C ASN A 275 -19.77 -0.71 9.04
N GLY A 276 -18.51 -0.71 8.60
CA GLY A 276 -17.61 0.43 8.69
C GLY A 276 -16.88 0.67 7.37
N LYS A 277 -15.88 1.55 7.41
CA LYS A 277 -15.05 1.88 6.24
C LYS A 277 -13.58 1.73 6.62
N ILE A 278 -12.99 0.55 6.39
CA ILE A 278 -11.61 0.24 6.80
C ILE A 278 -10.59 1.26 6.25
N ILE A 279 -10.77 1.75 5.01
CA ILE A 279 -9.89 2.79 4.45
C ILE A 279 -9.96 4.09 5.26
N GLN A 280 -11.12 4.47 5.78
CA GLN A 280 -11.23 5.64 6.65
C GLN A 280 -10.68 5.37 8.04
N GLU A 281 -10.90 4.19 8.61
CA GLU A 281 -10.28 3.82 9.89
C GLU A 281 -8.75 3.92 9.82
N LEU A 282 -8.15 3.35 8.77
CA LEU A 282 -6.71 3.43 8.52
C LEU A 282 -6.27 4.87 8.24
N GLU A 283 -6.95 5.61 7.37
CA GLU A 283 -6.61 7.01 7.12
C GLU A 283 -6.57 7.84 8.41
N GLY A 284 -7.57 7.68 9.29
CA GLY A 284 -7.63 8.40 10.55
C GLY A 284 -6.48 8.03 11.50
N ALA A 285 -6.18 6.74 11.62
CA ALA A 285 -5.06 6.25 12.44
C ALA A 285 -3.70 6.76 11.94
N PHE A 286 -3.43 6.65 10.64
CA PHE A 286 -2.16 7.06 10.03
C PHE A 286 -1.97 8.58 10.06
N ARG A 287 -2.99 9.36 9.67
CA ARG A 287 -2.93 10.83 9.74
C ARG A 287 -2.78 11.30 11.18
N GLY A 288 -3.52 10.70 12.12
CA GLY A 288 -3.38 10.98 13.55
C GLY A 288 -1.99 10.66 14.10
N ALA A 289 -1.31 9.66 13.52
CA ALA A 289 0.07 9.34 13.84
C ALA A 289 1.11 10.21 13.11
N GLY A 290 0.70 11.15 12.24
CA GLY A 290 1.60 12.07 11.51
C GLY A 290 2.08 11.58 10.15
N TRP A 291 1.47 10.52 9.60
CA TRP A 291 1.84 10.01 8.28
C TRP A 291 1.18 10.80 7.15
N ASN A 292 1.88 10.86 6.01
CA ASN A 292 1.25 11.25 4.74
C ASN A 292 0.42 10.07 4.20
N VAL A 293 -0.88 10.28 4.00
CA VAL A 293 -1.81 9.25 3.52
C VAL A 293 -2.30 9.59 2.11
N ILE A 294 -2.02 8.69 1.17
CA ILE A 294 -2.47 8.78 -0.22
C ILE A 294 -3.47 7.66 -0.49
N LYS A 295 -4.73 8.03 -0.76
CA LYS A 295 -5.80 7.09 -1.12
C LYS A 295 -5.89 6.97 -2.64
N VAL A 296 -5.90 5.73 -3.11
CA VAL A 296 -6.10 5.34 -4.51
C VAL A 296 -7.35 4.45 -4.56
N ILE A 297 -8.51 5.07 -4.78
CA ILE A 297 -9.83 4.45 -4.62
C ILE A 297 -10.48 4.16 -5.98
N TRP A 298 -10.43 5.13 -6.89
CA TRP A 298 -11.12 5.09 -8.18
C TRP A 298 -10.12 5.17 -9.34
N GLY A 299 -10.42 4.46 -10.43
CA GLY A 299 -9.62 4.47 -11.67
C GLY A 299 -10.25 5.28 -12.78
#